data_AF-Q5YYG9-F1
#
_entry.id   AF-Q5YYG9-F1
#
_cell.length_a   1.000
_cell.length_b   1.000
_cell.length_c   1.000
_cell.angle_alpha   90.00
_cell.angle_beta   90.00
_cell.angle_gamma   90.00
#
_symmetry.space_group_name_H-M   'P 1'
#
loop_
_entity.id
_entity.type
_entity.pdbx_description
1 polymer ?
#
loop_
_entity_poly.entity_id
_entity_poly.type
_entity_poly.pdbx_seq_one_letter_code
_entity_poly.pdbx_strand_id
1 'polypeptide(L)'
;MTESSEILTRLSALPDAELAAVLRAATAGRGAFWAVHAALAELAGVGHADVADAVSPATPPARPEPGTPGSGQVGGPVPPPPVASPPSGAGGYTSSGMPTFDSVRDKVEQRFGTAQGRSELDRETPVGRSVDEQFAAREEAARERLDRIRRSLHGEGAD
;
A
#
# COMPACT_ATOMS: atom_id res chain seq x y z
N MET A 1 21.70 -10.12 -38.15
CA MET A 1 20.69 -10.38 -37.11
C MET A 1 21.29 -11.01 -35.84
N THR A 2 22.61 -11.17 -35.74
CA THR A 2 23.24 -11.95 -34.67
C THR A 2 23.57 -11.14 -33.41
N GLU A 3 23.95 -9.86 -33.56
CA GLU A 3 24.40 -9.02 -32.44
C GLU A 3 23.31 -8.79 -31.38
N SER A 4 22.08 -8.47 -31.81
CA SER A 4 20.96 -8.31 -30.86
C SER A 4 20.60 -9.62 -30.17
N SER A 5 20.70 -10.74 -30.86
CA SER A 5 20.46 -12.07 -30.27
C SER A 5 21.53 -12.41 -29.25
N GLU A 6 22.79 -12.09 -29.53
CA GLU A 6 23.91 -12.31 -28.61
C GLU A 6 23.76 -11.46 -27.35
N ILE A 7 23.33 -10.20 -27.49
CA ILE A 7 23.03 -9.32 -26.34
C ILE A 7 21.92 -9.92 -25.48
N LEU A 8 20.84 -10.43 -26.08
CA LEU A 8 19.75 -11.06 -25.34
C LEU A 8 20.21 -12.30 -24.57
N THR A 9 21.02 -13.17 -25.20
CA THR A 9 21.60 -14.35 -24.52
C THR A 9 22.44 -13.94 -23.31
N ARG A 10 23.29 -12.92 -23.45
CA ARG A 10 24.11 -12.43 -22.35
C ARG A 10 23.28 -11.80 -21.23
N LEU A 11 22.26 -11.02 -21.56
CA LEU A 11 21.37 -10.41 -20.57
C LEU A 11 20.54 -11.47 -19.83
N SER A 12 20.08 -12.52 -20.51
CA SER A 12 19.31 -13.61 -19.90
C SER A 12 20.11 -14.50 -18.95
N ALA A 13 21.44 -14.45 -19.02
CA ALA A 13 22.33 -15.23 -18.16
C ALA A 13 22.73 -14.48 -16.86
N LEU A 14 22.39 -13.19 -16.75
CA LEU A 14 22.70 -12.37 -15.56
C LEU A 14 21.70 -12.67 -14.43
N PRO A 15 22.15 -12.68 -13.16
CA PRO A 15 21.23 -12.71 -12.03
C PRO A 15 20.41 -11.41 -11.97
N ASP A 16 19.19 -11.48 -11.43
CA ASP A 16 18.21 -10.38 -11.46
C ASP A 16 18.75 -9.05 -10.92
N ALA A 17 19.56 -9.10 -9.85
CA ALA A 17 20.18 -7.91 -9.27
C ALA A 17 21.15 -7.23 -10.25
N GLU A 18 21.95 -8.02 -10.96
CA GLU A 18 22.90 -7.51 -11.95
C GLU A 18 22.17 -7.04 -13.21
N LEU A 19 21.15 -7.77 -13.68
CA LEU A 19 20.32 -7.35 -14.79
C LEU A 19 19.63 -6.01 -14.49
N ALA A 20 19.09 -5.84 -13.29
CA ALA A 20 18.47 -4.59 -12.86
C ALA A 20 19.48 -3.42 -12.76
N ALA A 21 20.73 -3.69 -12.38
CA ALA A 21 21.80 -2.69 -12.38
C ALA A 21 22.19 -2.28 -13.82
N VAL A 22 22.35 -3.26 -14.72
CA VAL A 22 22.65 -3.03 -16.15
C VAL A 22 21.54 -2.24 -16.82
N LEU A 23 20.28 -2.59 -16.60
CA LEU A 23 19.13 -1.89 -17.18
C LEU A 23 19.01 -0.45 -16.67
N ARG A 24 19.35 -0.18 -15.40
CA ARG A 24 19.41 1.19 -14.85
C ARG A 24 20.48 2.02 -15.53
N ALA A 25 21.67 1.47 -15.70
CA ALA A 25 22.77 2.14 -16.39
C ALA A 25 22.41 2.40 -17.87
N ALA A 26 21.83 1.42 -18.55
CA ALA A 26 21.47 1.53 -19.97
C ALA A 26 20.38 2.55 -20.25
N THR A 27 19.45 2.73 -19.31
CA THR A 27 18.34 3.69 -19.45
C THR A 27 18.69 5.07 -18.87
N ALA A 28 19.82 5.24 -18.17
CA ALA A 28 20.23 6.51 -17.57
C ALA A 28 20.32 7.65 -18.60
N GLY A 29 19.77 8.81 -18.27
CA GLY A 29 19.73 9.98 -19.16
C GLY A 29 18.69 9.91 -20.29
N ARG A 30 17.95 8.80 -20.43
CA ARG A 30 16.88 8.67 -21.43
C ARG A 30 15.51 8.96 -20.81
N GLY A 31 15.04 10.20 -20.95
CA GLY A 31 13.78 10.66 -20.32
C GLY A 31 12.53 9.85 -20.68
N ALA A 32 12.49 9.26 -21.88
CA ALA A 32 11.39 8.37 -22.30
C ALA A 32 11.25 7.09 -21.46
N PHE A 33 12.30 6.69 -20.73
CA PHE A 33 12.35 5.46 -19.93
C PHE A 33 12.07 5.71 -18.44
N TRP A 34 11.46 6.84 -18.07
CA TRP A 34 11.18 7.19 -16.66
C TRP A 34 10.42 6.09 -15.89
N ALA A 35 9.45 5.43 -16.53
CA ALA A 35 8.68 4.35 -15.92
C ALA A 35 9.54 3.11 -15.63
N VAL A 36 10.52 2.83 -16.50
CA VAL A 36 11.48 1.72 -16.32
C VAL A 36 12.42 2.04 -15.16
N HIS A 37 12.89 3.28 -15.05
CA HIS A 37 13.69 3.73 -13.90
C HIS A 37 12.95 3.59 -12.58
N ALA A 38 11.67 3.99 -12.54
CA ALA A 38 10.84 3.83 -11.36
C ALA A 38 10.70 2.35 -10.97
N ALA A 39 10.39 1.47 -11.92
CA ALA A 39 10.27 0.03 -11.67
C ALA A 39 11.59 -0.61 -11.18
N LEU A 40 12.73 -0.20 -11.75
CA LEU A 40 14.05 -0.70 -11.33
C LEU A 40 14.48 -0.19 -9.94
N ALA A 41 13.99 0.98 -9.52
CA ALA A 41 14.22 1.50 -8.17
C ALA A 41 13.45 0.67 -7.12
N GLU A 42 12.20 0.31 -7.41
CA GLU A 42 11.39 -0.57 -6.56
C GLU A 42 12.04 -1.96 -6.42
N LEU A 43 12.49 -2.56 -7.52
CA LEU A 43 13.17 -3.87 -7.51
C LEU A 43 14.45 -3.88 -6.65
N ALA A 44 15.12 -2.74 -6.48
CA ALA A 44 16.29 -2.64 -5.61
C ALA A 44 15.94 -2.45 -4.13
N GLY A 45 14.74 -1.93 -3.84
CA GLY A 45 14.19 -1.88 -2.49
C GLY A 45 13.70 -3.25 -2.02
N VAL A 46 13.33 -4.13 -2.97
CA VAL A 46 13.05 -5.55 -2.73
C VAL A 46 14.36 -6.34 -2.73
N GLY A 47 15.27 -6.02 -1.81
CA GLY A 47 16.17 -7.06 -1.31
C GLY A 47 15.28 -8.19 -0.78
N HIS A 48 15.64 -9.46 -1.02
CA HIS A 48 14.93 -10.63 -0.50
C HIS A 48 14.51 -10.39 0.95
N ALA A 49 13.28 -9.91 1.14
CA ALA A 49 12.60 -10.00 2.41
C ALA A 49 12.33 -11.48 2.52
N ASP A 50 13.30 -12.18 3.15
CA ASP A 50 13.00 -13.40 3.88
C ASP A 50 11.64 -13.18 4.52
N VAL A 51 10.71 -14.09 4.25
CA VAL A 51 9.27 -13.93 4.48
C VAL A 51 9.04 -13.73 5.97
N ALA A 52 9.26 -12.51 6.43
CA ALA A 52 8.96 -12.07 7.76
C ALA A 52 7.48 -11.75 7.71
N ASP A 53 6.71 -12.79 8.03
CA ASP A 53 5.41 -12.64 8.66
C ASP A 53 5.58 -11.72 9.89
N ALA A 54 5.52 -10.41 9.64
CA ALA A 54 5.68 -9.37 10.64
C ALA A 54 4.97 -8.11 10.17
N VAL A 55 3.66 -8.24 9.90
CA VAL A 55 2.77 -7.07 10.01
C VAL A 55 2.65 -6.76 11.49
N SER A 56 3.53 -5.89 11.98
CA SER A 56 3.29 -5.10 13.18
C SER A 56 3.87 -3.71 12.95
N PRO A 57 3.05 -2.65 12.84
CA PRO A 57 3.56 -1.30 12.91
C PRO A 57 4.00 -1.07 14.36
N ALA A 58 5.27 -1.36 14.65
CA ALA A 58 5.88 -0.96 15.90
C ALA A 58 6.11 0.56 15.82
N THR A 59 5.17 1.34 16.35
CA THR A 59 5.46 2.70 16.79
C THR A 59 6.51 2.58 17.91
N PRO A 60 7.76 3.03 17.74
CA PRO A 60 8.71 3.03 18.84
C PRO A 60 8.16 3.94 19.95
N PRO A 61 8.18 3.52 21.23
CA PRO A 61 7.82 4.42 22.30
C PRO A 61 8.83 5.56 22.31
N ALA A 62 8.35 6.78 22.06
CA ALA A 62 9.15 7.97 22.28
C ALA A 62 9.67 7.94 23.72
N ARG A 63 10.98 7.81 23.87
CA ARG A 63 11.67 7.97 25.16
C ARG A 63 11.36 9.40 25.64
N PRO A 64 10.79 9.58 26.84
CA PRO A 64 10.70 10.91 27.40
C PRO A 64 12.12 11.38 27.73
N GLU A 65 12.56 12.44 27.06
CA GLU A 65 13.69 13.25 27.49
C GLU A 65 13.48 13.64 28.97
N PRO A 66 14.48 13.46 29.85
CA PRO A 66 14.34 13.78 31.26
C PRO A 66 14.18 15.30 31.45
N GLY A 67 12.94 15.73 31.66
CA GLY A 67 12.64 17.03 32.26
C GLY A 67 13.18 17.07 33.70
N THR A 68 13.85 18.16 34.04
CA THR A 68 14.26 18.54 35.42
C THR A 68 13.62 19.90 35.72
N PRO A 69 13.15 20.20 36.95
CA PRO A 69 11.80 19.93 37.41
C PRO A 69 11.03 21.22 37.77
N GLY A 70 9.74 21.27 37.45
CA GLY A 70 8.81 22.27 37.99
C GLY A 70 7.88 21.60 39.00
N SER A 71 8.33 21.48 40.24
CA SER A 71 7.54 20.94 41.35
C SER A 71 6.46 21.94 41.79
N GLY A 72 5.22 21.47 41.87
CA GLY A 72 4.14 22.06 42.65
C GLY A 72 3.04 22.71 41.83
N GLN A 73 1.85 22.08 41.81
CA GLN A 73 0.63 22.59 42.47
C GLN A 73 -0.53 21.62 42.19
N VAL A 74 -0.82 20.76 43.16
CA VAL A 74 -2.16 20.20 43.37
C VAL A 74 -3.00 21.31 44.03
N GLY A 75 -3.78 22.04 43.23
CA GLY A 75 -4.72 23.05 43.75
C GLY A 75 -5.05 24.23 42.83
N GLY A 76 -5.97 24.03 41.88
CA GLY A 76 -6.78 25.07 41.18
C GLY A 76 -6.25 25.63 39.85
N PRO A 77 -7.06 26.34 39.03
CA PRO A 77 -8.53 26.33 38.90
C PRO A 77 -9.01 25.46 37.70
N VAL A 78 -10.34 25.40 37.53
CA VAL A 78 -11.12 24.80 36.41
C VAL A 78 -10.37 24.79 35.07
N PRO A 79 -10.45 23.72 34.25
CA PRO A 79 -9.86 23.73 32.90
C PRO A 79 -10.29 24.99 32.16
N PRO A 80 -9.39 25.65 31.40
CA PRO A 80 -9.81 26.76 30.56
C PRO A 80 -10.96 26.28 29.66
N PRO A 81 -11.97 27.13 29.39
CA PRO A 81 -13.02 26.78 28.43
C PRO A 81 -12.37 26.33 27.13
N PRO A 82 -13.00 25.45 26.33
CA PRO A 82 -12.43 25.00 25.08
C PRO A 82 -11.97 26.23 24.31
N VAL A 83 -10.64 26.38 24.17
CA VAL A 83 -10.07 27.48 23.41
C VAL A 83 -10.71 27.36 22.03
N ALA A 84 -11.48 28.38 21.67
CA ALA A 84 -12.07 28.47 20.35
C ALA A 84 -10.95 28.18 19.35
N SER A 85 -11.22 27.25 18.42
CA SER A 85 -10.30 26.91 17.34
C SER A 85 -9.64 28.20 16.84
N PRO A 86 -8.30 28.26 16.71
CA PRO A 86 -7.64 29.45 16.19
C PRO A 86 -8.37 29.85 14.90
N PRO A 87 -8.55 31.16 14.63
CA PRO A 87 -9.31 31.61 13.47
C PRO A 87 -8.80 30.85 12.26
N SER A 88 -9.69 30.05 11.66
CA SER A 88 -9.36 29.25 10.48
C SER A 88 -8.71 30.21 9.49
N GLY A 89 -7.42 30.01 9.23
CA GLY A 89 -6.75 30.69 8.15
C GLY A 89 -7.46 30.33 6.85
N ALA A 90 -7.30 31.19 5.85
CA ALA A 90 -7.90 30.97 4.53
C ALA A 90 -7.54 29.55 4.02
N GLY A 91 -8.56 28.76 3.70
CA GLY A 91 -8.39 27.44 3.07
C GLY A 91 -8.28 26.23 4.00
N GLY A 92 -8.67 26.32 5.27
CA GLY A 92 -8.71 25.15 6.16
C GLY A 92 -7.37 24.82 6.84
N TYR A 93 -6.47 25.78 6.90
CA TYR A 93 -5.20 25.70 7.62
C TYR A 93 -5.15 26.80 8.69
N THR A 94 -4.48 26.54 9.82
CA THR A 94 -4.16 27.56 10.81
C THR A 94 -3.13 28.54 10.25
N SER A 95 -2.95 29.68 10.93
CA SER A 95 -1.88 30.66 10.59
C SER A 95 -0.46 30.07 10.66
N SER A 96 -0.26 28.98 11.42
CA SER A 96 0.98 28.21 11.48
C SER A 96 1.12 27.16 10.38
N GLY A 97 0.14 27.05 9.47
CA GLY A 97 0.15 26.10 8.36
C GLY A 97 -0.31 24.68 8.73
N MET A 98 -0.89 24.47 9.92
CA MET A 98 -1.43 23.17 10.31
C MET A 98 -2.86 23.00 9.77
N PRO A 99 -3.23 21.86 9.16
CA PRO A 99 -4.61 21.60 8.79
C PRO A 99 -5.55 21.73 10.01
N THR A 100 -6.70 22.37 9.83
CA THR A 100 -7.73 22.40 10.88
C THR A 100 -8.43 21.04 10.96
N PHE A 101 -9.06 20.76 12.10
CA PHE A 101 -9.81 19.53 12.27
C PHE A 101 -10.98 19.41 11.27
N ASP A 102 -11.68 20.51 11.01
CA ASP A 102 -12.77 20.55 10.04
C ASP A 102 -12.25 20.28 8.62
N SER A 103 -11.10 20.84 8.22
CA SER A 103 -10.47 20.56 6.94
C SER A 103 -10.16 19.08 6.73
N VAL A 104 -9.61 18.42 7.76
CA VAL A 104 -9.30 16.99 7.70
C VAL A 104 -10.58 16.17 7.66
N ARG A 105 -11.59 16.52 8.47
CA ARG A 105 -12.89 15.85 8.47
C ARG A 105 -13.53 15.92 7.09
N ASP A 106 -13.68 17.12 6.52
CA ASP A 106 -14.26 17.34 5.20
C ASP A 106 -13.50 16.54 4.13
N LYS A 107 -12.17 16.46 4.24
CA LYS A 107 -11.35 15.68 3.31
C LYS A 107 -11.57 14.18 3.44
N VAL A 108 -11.70 13.68 4.66
CA VAL A 108 -11.99 12.26 4.93
C VAL A 108 -13.38 11.90 4.41
N GLU A 109 -14.39 12.72 4.70
CA GLU A 109 -15.76 12.51 4.20
C GLU A 109 -15.82 12.50 2.68
N GLN A 110 -15.14 13.45 2.02
CA GLN A 110 -15.04 13.49 0.56
C GLN A 110 -14.38 12.21 0.00
N ARG A 111 -13.26 11.77 0.59
CA ARG A 111 -12.54 10.57 0.13
C ARG A 111 -13.36 9.31 0.37
N PHE A 112 -14.04 9.21 1.51
CA PHE A 112 -14.88 8.09 1.85
C PHE A 112 -16.06 7.96 0.88
N GLY A 113 -16.79 9.04 0.63
CA GLY A 113 -17.90 9.05 -0.33
C GLY A 113 -17.44 8.71 -1.75
N THR A 114 -16.28 9.23 -2.17
CA THR A 114 -15.70 8.90 -3.49
C THR A 114 -15.29 7.43 -3.58
N ALA A 115 -14.63 6.89 -2.55
CA ALA A 115 -14.18 5.50 -2.54
C ALA A 115 -15.36 4.53 -2.61
N GLN A 116 -16.47 4.84 -1.92
CA GLN A 116 -17.68 4.04 -1.95
C GLN A 116 -18.25 3.93 -3.38
N GLY A 117 -18.39 5.04 -4.10
CA GLY A 117 -18.92 5.03 -5.48
C GLY A 117 -17.93 4.53 -6.53
N ARG A 118 -16.62 4.69 -6.32
CA ARG A 118 -15.62 4.30 -7.31
C ARG A 118 -15.57 2.79 -7.55
N SER A 119 -15.78 2.00 -6.50
CA SER A 119 -15.81 0.53 -6.61
C SER A 119 -16.94 0.03 -7.51
N GLU A 120 -18.10 0.71 -7.52
CA GLU A 120 -19.21 0.38 -8.43
C GLU A 120 -18.85 0.71 -9.88
N LEU A 121 -18.28 1.90 -10.11
CA LEU A 121 -17.86 2.31 -11.44
C LEU A 121 -16.73 1.43 -12.00
N ASP A 122 -15.77 1.04 -11.16
CA ASP A 122 -14.66 0.15 -11.53
C ASP A 122 -15.18 -1.23 -12.00
N ARG A 123 -16.26 -1.75 -11.39
CA ARG A 123 -16.92 -3.02 -11.81
C ARG A 123 -17.64 -2.90 -13.15
N GLU A 124 -18.20 -1.74 -13.47
CA GLU A 124 -18.89 -1.52 -14.75
C GLU A 124 -17.94 -1.36 -15.94
N THR A 125 -16.63 -1.22 -15.68
CA THR A 125 -15.63 -1.21 -16.76
C THR A 125 -15.51 -2.59 -17.42
N PRO A 126 -15.12 -2.67 -18.70
CA PRO A 126 -14.88 -3.96 -19.37
C PRO A 126 -13.84 -4.82 -18.65
N VAL A 127 -12.81 -4.18 -18.07
CA VAL A 127 -11.77 -4.85 -17.29
C VAL A 127 -12.33 -5.36 -15.97
N GLY A 128 -13.13 -4.55 -15.26
CA GLY A 128 -13.80 -4.93 -14.02
C GLY A 128 -14.68 -6.18 -14.16
N ARG A 129 -15.54 -6.22 -15.19
CA ARG A 129 -16.37 -7.40 -15.48
C ARG A 129 -15.53 -8.66 -15.69
N SER A 130 -14.42 -8.57 -16.41
CA SER A 130 -13.55 -9.73 -16.66
C SER A 130 -12.86 -10.26 -15.40
N VAL A 131 -12.60 -9.41 -14.41
CA VAL A 131 -12.01 -9.81 -13.13
C VAL A 131 -13.06 -10.50 -12.25
N ASP A 132 -14.29 -9.98 -12.23
CA ASP A 132 -15.40 -10.60 -11.51
C ASP A 132 -15.73 -12.00 -12.08
N GLU A 133 -15.73 -12.15 -13.41
CA GLU A 133 -15.91 -13.45 -14.08
C GLU A 133 -14.80 -14.44 -13.71
N GLN A 134 -13.54 -14.00 -13.70
CA GLN A 134 -12.41 -14.85 -13.29
C GLN A 134 -12.53 -15.26 -11.82
N PHE A 135 -12.99 -14.38 -10.94
CA PHE A 135 -13.20 -14.69 -9.54
C PHE A 135 -14.32 -15.71 -9.35
N ALA A 136 -15.45 -15.52 -10.02
CA ALA A 136 -16.56 -16.46 -10.02
C ALA A 136 -16.15 -17.85 -10.53
N ALA A 137 -15.40 -17.92 -11.63
CA ALA A 137 -14.89 -19.18 -12.16
C ALA A 137 -13.95 -19.90 -11.17
N ARG A 138 -13.12 -19.16 -10.43
CA ARG A 138 -12.25 -19.73 -9.39
C ARG A 138 -13.06 -20.26 -8.20
N GLU A 139 -14.12 -19.55 -7.79
CA GLU A 139 -15.00 -20.02 -6.73
C GLU A 139 -15.73 -21.30 -7.12
N GLU A 140 -16.27 -21.37 -8.35
CA GLU A 140 -16.95 -22.55 -8.85
C GLU A 140 -16.01 -23.77 -8.89
N ALA A 141 -14.81 -23.59 -9.45
CA ALA A 141 -13.80 -24.64 -9.48
C ALA A 141 -13.39 -25.11 -8.07
N ALA A 142 -13.29 -24.17 -7.11
CA ALA A 142 -13.01 -24.51 -5.72
C ALA A 142 -14.15 -25.32 -5.08
N ARG A 143 -15.42 -24.94 -5.33
CA ARG A 143 -16.59 -25.67 -4.84
C ARG A 143 -16.67 -27.07 -5.45
N GLU A 144 -16.47 -27.21 -6.75
CA GLU A 144 -16.47 -28.52 -7.42
C GLU A 144 -15.37 -29.44 -6.86
N ARG A 145 -14.19 -28.88 -6.60
CA ARG A 145 -13.08 -29.62 -5.98
C ARG A 145 -13.42 -30.09 -4.57
N LEU A 146 -14.05 -29.24 -3.75
CA LEU A 146 -14.49 -29.62 -2.40
C LEU A 146 -15.58 -30.70 -2.44
N ASP A 147 -16.51 -30.62 -3.38
CA ASP A 147 -17.55 -31.64 -3.55
C ASP A 147 -16.96 -32.98 -3.99
N ARG A 148 -15.94 -32.95 -4.84
CA ARG A 148 -15.18 -34.16 -5.23
C ARG A 148 -14.52 -34.81 -4.01
N ILE A 149 -13.87 -34.02 -3.16
CA ILE A 149 -13.24 -34.50 -1.92
C ILE A 149 -14.30 -35.08 -0.96
N ARG A 150 -15.45 -34.41 -0.81
CA ARG A 150 -16.54 -34.90 0.06
C ARG A 150 -17.06 -36.26 -0.42
N ARG A 151 -17.21 -36.44 -1.74
CA ARG A 151 -17.62 -37.72 -2.33
C ARG A 151 -16.58 -38.81 -2.12
N SER A 152 -15.28 -38.53 -2.28
CA SER A 152 -14.24 -39.54 -2.05
C SER A 152 -14.20 -39.99 -0.59
N LEU A 153 -14.33 -39.06 0.37
CA LEU A 153 -14.39 -39.38 1.79
C LEU A 153 -15.60 -40.24 2.19
N HIS A 154 -16.76 -40.04 1.56
CA HIS A 154 -17.96 -40.85 1.86
C HIS A 154 -17.99 -42.19 1.11
N GLY A 155 -17.28 -42.32 -0.01
CA GLY A 155 -17.21 -43.56 -0.78
C GLY A 155 -16.22 -44.59 -0.22
N GLU A 156 -15.10 -44.15 0.38
CA GLU A 156 -14.08 -45.06 0.92
C GLU A 156 -14.38 -45.60 2.34
N GLY A 157 -15.47 -45.13 2.99
CA GLY A 157 -15.87 -45.57 4.33
C GLY A 157 -17.08 -46.51 4.38
N ALA A 158 -17.52 -47.03 3.24
CA ALA A 158 -18.71 -47.88 3.11
C ALA A 158 -18.41 -49.35 2.73
N ASP A 159 -17.13 -49.75 2.71
CA ASP A 159 -16.66 -51.15 2.57
C ASP A 159 -16.00 -51.65 3.87
#